data_AF-A0A932JY04-F1
#
_entry.id   AF-A0A932JY04-F1
#
_cell.length_a   1.000
_cell.length_b   1.000
_cell.length_c   1.000
_cell.angle_alpha   90.00
_cell.angle_beta   90.00
_cell.angle_gamma   90.00
#
_symmetry.space_group_name_H-M   'P 1'
#
loop_
_entity.id
_entity.type
_entity.pdbx_description
1 polymer ?
#
loop_
_entity_poly.entity_id
_entity_poly.type
_entity_poly.pdbx_seq_one_letter_code
_entity_poly.pdbx_strand_id
1 'polypeptide(L)'
;MLGSAALMAFLVLRPAAAQEWGPYDRPYLAEAVSLLKRLPSTSEHWRFVSAQRIPLQVTDNPAEVDDSILGAYSLVDRRIAIDEVILARAAEDLVDDGAAPAVAARVLAWKTLPTIVHELTHGRVHDDLRRLAGGPFALAVLEDEQLAFYDGCLALLDLFAEKPALWSKERLLELDEPEAATLEAWFRGPEGIDALVAQVYDGRRSLLKDDAAVFRAAADNTIFDLRRAAAKLREGGGAAEAGRRLLGRRRHMSPKEALAYVERALPVFISTRRTLDDPAALERVRAYYRGALAERRAKLEARRPRKG
;
A
#
# COMPACT_ATOMS: atom_id res chain seq x y z
N MET A 1 50.42 -19.39 -26.62
CA MET A 1 49.39 -20.24 -26.00
C MET A 1 49.61 -20.22 -24.49
N LEU A 2 48.53 -19.93 -23.74
CA LEU A 2 48.32 -19.76 -22.29
C LEU A 2 47.44 -18.49 -22.20
N GLY A 3 46.16 -18.48 -21.83
CA GLY A 3 45.24 -19.47 -21.27
C GLY A 3 44.13 -18.65 -20.59
N SER A 4 43.14 -18.21 -21.37
CA SER A 4 42.05 -17.33 -20.95
C SER A 4 40.96 -18.11 -20.20
N ALA A 5 41.15 -18.35 -18.90
CA ALA A 5 40.20 -19.10 -18.08
C ALA A 5 39.86 -18.43 -16.73
N ALA A 6 39.75 -17.10 -16.69
CA ALA A 6 39.37 -16.37 -15.47
C ALA A 6 38.46 -15.16 -15.73
N LEU A 7 37.48 -15.32 -16.63
CA LEU A 7 36.40 -14.34 -16.81
C LEU A 7 35.05 -15.03 -17.04
N MET A 8 34.76 -16.10 -16.27
CA MET A 8 33.38 -16.56 -16.10
C MET A 8 32.76 -15.67 -15.03
N ALA A 9 32.13 -14.62 -15.53
CA ALA A 9 31.34 -13.67 -14.77
C ALA A 9 30.41 -14.41 -13.80
N PHE A 10 30.33 -13.84 -12.59
CA PHE A 10 29.20 -13.96 -11.69
C PHE A 10 27.88 -13.70 -12.45
N LEU A 11 27.34 -14.73 -13.09
CA LEU A 11 25.92 -14.79 -13.41
C LEU A 11 25.22 -15.05 -12.07
N VAL A 12 24.98 -13.97 -11.34
CA VAL A 12 23.96 -13.94 -10.30
C VAL A 12 22.67 -14.34 -11.01
N LEU A 13 22.27 -15.59 -10.83
CA LEU A 13 20.98 -16.12 -11.27
C LEU A 13 19.91 -15.27 -10.58
N ARG A 14 19.46 -14.21 -11.27
CA ARG A 14 18.26 -13.49 -10.88
C ARG A 14 17.08 -14.46 -11.00
N PRO A 15 16.13 -14.46 -10.06
CA PRO A 15 14.91 -15.26 -10.20
C PRO A 15 14.23 -14.94 -11.55
N ALA A 16 13.55 -15.93 -12.14
CA ALA A 16 12.96 -15.81 -13.48
C ALA A 16 12.06 -14.58 -13.63
N ALA A 17 11.25 -14.27 -12.59
CA ALA A 17 10.43 -13.07 -12.53
C ALA A 17 11.25 -11.75 -12.66
N ALA A 18 12.44 -11.69 -12.07
CA ALA A 18 13.34 -10.54 -12.16
C ALA A 18 14.08 -10.39 -13.51
N GLN A 19 14.05 -11.43 -14.36
CA GLN A 19 14.47 -11.31 -15.76
C GLN A 19 13.32 -10.83 -16.65
N GLU A 20 12.09 -11.25 -16.35
CA GLU A 20 10.88 -10.86 -17.06
C GLU A 20 10.52 -9.38 -16.82
N TRP A 21 10.63 -8.88 -15.58
CA TRP A 21 10.31 -7.47 -15.28
C TRP A 21 11.37 -6.44 -15.73
N GLY A 22 12.61 -6.88 -15.92
CA GLY A 22 13.77 -6.00 -16.17
C GLY A 22 13.57 -4.91 -17.26
N PRO A 23 12.93 -5.22 -18.41
CA PRO A 23 12.64 -4.23 -19.46
C PRO A 23 11.61 -3.15 -19.06
N TYR A 24 10.76 -3.42 -18.07
CA TYR A 24 9.65 -2.56 -17.64
C TYR A 24 10.01 -1.64 -16.47
N ASP A 25 10.91 -2.09 -15.58
CA ASP A 25 11.20 -1.46 -14.28
C ASP A 25 11.50 0.05 -14.37
N ARG A 26 12.53 0.44 -15.15
CA ARG A 26 12.92 1.85 -15.27
C ARG A 26 11.82 2.72 -15.90
N PRO A 27 11.22 2.35 -17.05
CA PRO A 27 10.10 3.10 -17.62
C PRO A 27 8.91 3.24 -16.67
N TYR A 28 8.55 2.16 -15.96
CA TYR A 28 7.44 2.14 -14.99
C TYR A 28 7.70 3.11 -13.84
N LEU A 29 8.82 2.95 -13.14
CA LEU A 29 9.17 3.80 -11.99
C LEU A 29 9.32 5.27 -12.40
N ALA A 30 9.89 5.55 -13.58
CA ALA A 30 10.03 6.91 -14.09
C ALA A 30 8.66 7.56 -14.35
N GLU A 31 7.72 6.86 -14.97
CA GLU A 31 6.37 7.36 -15.23
C GLU A 31 5.58 7.50 -13.92
N ALA A 32 5.62 6.52 -13.01
CA ALA A 32 4.93 6.57 -11.72
C ALA A 32 5.40 7.77 -10.87
N VAL A 33 6.72 7.97 -10.77
CA VAL A 33 7.28 9.15 -10.08
C VAL A 33 6.91 10.46 -10.78
N SER A 34 6.87 10.47 -12.11
CA SER A 34 6.42 11.64 -12.88
C SER A 34 4.97 12.01 -12.55
N LEU A 35 4.07 11.01 -12.54
CA LEU A 35 2.66 11.19 -12.17
C LEU A 35 2.49 11.71 -10.74
N LEU A 36 3.20 11.13 -9.76
CA LEU A 36 3.18 11.59 -8.38
C LEU A 36 3.62 13.06 -8.23
N LYS A 37 4.56 13.52 -9.07
CA LYS A 37 5.06 14.90 -9.02
C LYS A 37 4.10 15.91 -9.62
N ARG A 38 3.41 15.54 -10.69
CA ARG A 38 2.74 16.50 -11.58
C ARG A 38 1.22 16.54 -11.41
N LEU A 39 0.59 15.45 -10.96
CA LEU A 39 -0.86 15.46 -10.77
C LEU A 39 -1.21 16.29 -9.52
N PRO A 40 -2.25 17.14 -9.59
CA PRO A 40 -2.64 18.00 -8.47
C PRO A 40 -2.87 17.25 -7.15
N SER A 41 -3.62 16.15 -7.19
CA SER A 41 -4.03 15.37 -6.01
C SER A 41 -2.91 14.55 -5.38
N THR A 42 -1.83 14.26 -6.11
CA THR A 42 -0.72 13.41 -5.65
C THR A 42 0.48 14.21 -5.17
N SER A 43 0.48 15.53 -5.40
CA SER A 43 1.61 16.41 -5.08
C SER A 43 2.03 16.38 -3.61
N GLU A 44 1.07 16.25 -2.69
CA GLU A 44 1.36 16.12 -1.26
C GLU A 44 1.96 14.74 -0.91
N HIS A 45 1.52 13.67 -1.57
CA HIS A 45 2.12 12.35 -1.43
C HIS A 45 3.57 12.35 -1.94
N TRP A 46 3.84 13.01 -3.06
CA TRP A 46 5.23 13.20 -3.53
C TRP A 46 6.09 13.97 -2.52
N ARG A 47 5.59 15.08 -1.96
CA ARG A 47 6.32 15.84 -0.93
C ARG A 47 6.64 14.98 0.27
N PHE A 48 5.68 14.17 0.72
CA PHE A 48 5.88 13.23 1.82
C PHE A 48 6.97 12.20 1.50
N VAL A 49 6.89 11.52 0.35
CA VAL A 49 7.88 10.52 -0.09
C VAL A 49 9.27 11.12 -0.16
N SER A 50 9.39 12.30 -0.77
CA SER A 50 10.65 13.00 -0.95
C SER A 50 11.25 13.43 0.38
N ALA A 51 10.44 14.03 1.27
CA ALA A 51 10.89 14.51 2.58
C ALA A 51 11.29 13.35 3.51
N GLN A 52 10.52 12.26 3.50
CA GLN A 52 10.75 11.10 4.36
C GLN A 52 11.72 10.08 3.75
N ARG A 53 12.15 10.29 2.49
CA ARG A 53 13.00 9.37 1.71
C ARG A 53 12.43 7.95 1.67
N ILE A 54 11.10 7.84 1.47
CA ILE A 54 10.42 6.55 1.39
C ILE A 54 10.74 5.92 0.03
N PRO A 55 11.38 4.76 -0.03
CA PRO A 55 11.65 4.11 -1.30
C PRO A 55 10.35 3.52 -1.86
N LEU A 56 10.09 3.79 -3.14
CA LEU A 56 9.13 3.06 -3.97
C LEU A 56 9.90 1.96 -4.70
N GLN A 57 9.56 0.70 -4.44
CA GLN A 57 10.25 -0.45 -4.99
C GLN A 57 9.25 -1.39 -5.67
N VAL A 58 9.59 -1.85 -6.86
CA VAL A 58 8.98 -3.05 -7.43
C VAL A 58 9.81 -4.24 -6.96
N THR A 59 9.17 -5.25 -6.39
CA THR A 59 9.86 -6.42 -5.86
C THR A 59 8.99 -7.65 -6.00
N ASP A 60 9.63 -8.77 -6.34
CA ASP A 60 9.03 -10.10 -6.27
C ASP A 60 8.49 -10.36 -4.86
N ASN A 61 7.17 -10.57 -4.79
CA ASN A 61 6.38 -10.88 -3.61
C ASN A 61 6.89 -10.15 -2.36
N PRO A 62 6.54 -8.86 -2.19
CA PRO A 62 6.85 -8.17 -0.96
C PRO A 62 6.27 -9.02 0.15
N ALA A 63 7.08 -9.39 1.13
CA ALA A 63 6.62 -10.19 2.26
C ALA A 63 5.41 -9.56 3.00
N GLU A 64 4.93 -8.40 2.61
CA GLU A 64 3.89 -7.59 3.21
C GLU A 64 2.60 -7.60 2.36
N VAL A 65 2.64 -8.27 1.22
CA VAL A 65 1.63 -8.30 0.17
C VAL A 65 1.13 -9.74 0.02
N ASP A 66 -0.19 -9.93 0.08
CA ASP A 66 -0.83 -11.20 -0.26
C ASP A 66 -0.75 -11.42 -1.78
N ASP A 67 -0.84 -12.66 -2.27
CA ASP A 67 -0.74 -12.99 -3.70
C ASP A 67 -1.82 -12.27 -4.57
N SER A 68 -2.77 -11.57 -3.94
CA SER A 68 -3.89 -10.84 -4.54
C SER A 68 -3.81 -9.31 -4.39
N ILE A 69 -2.79 -8.75 -3.74
CA ILE A 69 -2.70 -7.31 -3.47
C ILE A 69 -1.54 -6.74 -4.31
N LEU A 70 -1.76 -5.64 -5.02
CA LEU A 70 -0.74 -5.07 -5.91
C LEU A 70 0.39 -4.33 -5.17
N GLY A 71 0.16 -3.85 -3.95
CA GLY A 71 1.20 -3.15 -3.19
C GLY A 71 0.89 -3.05 -1.71
N ALA A 72 1.90 -2.71 -0.92
CA ALA A 72 1.76 -2.44 0.50
C ALA A 72 2.72 -1.36 0.98
N TYR A 73 2.24 -0.52 1.90
CA TYR A 73 3.08 0.30 2.76
C TYR A 73 3.51 -0.46 4.02
N SER A 74 4.82 -0.51 4.27
CA SER A 74 5.36 -1.01 5.53
C SER A 74 5.59 0.11 6.51
N LEU A 75 4.84 0.13 7.60
CA LEU A 75 5.12 1.04 8.71
C LEU A 75 6.47 0.74 9.38
N VAL A 76 6.84 -0.54 9.45
CA VAL A 76 8.06 -1.00 10.13
C VAL A 76 9.30 -0.69 9.29
N ASP A 77 9.25 -0.99 7.99
CA ASP A 77 10.40 -0.80 7.08
C ASP A 77 10.34 0.55 6.34
N ARG A 78 9.27 1.34 6.53
CA ARG A 78 9.02 2.66 5.97
C ARG A 78 9.24 2.73 4.45
N ARG A 79 8.68 1.76 3.74
CA ARG A 79 8.81 1.59 2.30
C ARG A 79 7.46 1.29 1.67
N ILE A 80 7.38 1.51 0.36
CA ILE A 80 6.30 0.96 -0.46
C ILE A 80 6.89 -0.11 -1.35
N ALA A 81 6.22 -1.24 -1.34
CA ALA A 81 6.53 -2.34 -2.23
C ALA A 81 5.34 -2.58 -3.16
N ILE A 82 5.61 -2.68 -4.45
CA ILE A 82 4.65 -3.05 -5.49
C ILE A 82 5.03 -4.44 -5.98
N ASP A 83 4.03 -5.31 -6.13
CA ASP A 83 4.22 -6.71 -6.51
C ASP A 83 4.66 -6.83 -7.97
N GLU A 84 5.88 -7.28 -8.16
CA GLU A 84 6.50 -7.49 -9.47
C GLU A 84 5.78 -8.57 -10.29
N VAL A 85 5.26 -9.63 -9.65
CA VAL A 85 4.62 -10.75 -10.33
C VAL A 85 3.28 -10.32 -10.92
N ILE A 86 2.49 -9.55 -10.16
CA ILE A 86 1.22 -9.00 -10.65
C ILE A 86 1.50 -8.03 -11.82
N LEU A 87 2.49 -7.15 -11.66
CA LEU A 87 2.87 -6.20 -12.71
C LEU A 87 3.39 -6.89 -13.98
N ALA A 88 4.21 -7.94 -13.85
CA ALA A 88 4.76 -8.68 -14.98
C ALA A 88 3.65 -9.36 -15.80
N ARG A 89 2.70 -10.04 -15.13
CA ARG A 89 1.54 -10.66 -15.81
C ARG A 89 0.70 -9.62 -16.56
N ALA A 90 0.39 -8.50 -15.91
CA ALA A 90 -0.36 -7.43 -16.56
C ALA A 90 0.42 -6.78 -17.72
N ALA A 91 1.76 -6.83 -17.69
CA ALA A 91 2.58 -6.35 -18.79
C ALA A 91 2.57 -7.32 -19.98
N GLU A 92 2.57 -8.63 -19.72
CA GLU A 92 2.47 -9.69 -20.74
C GLU A 92 1.19 -9.54 -21.55
N ASP A 93 0.04 -9.37 -20.89
CA ASP A 93 -1.26 -9.18 -21.56
C ASP A 93 -1.23 -7.99 -22.54
N LEU A 94 -0.65 -6.86 -22.12
CA LEU A 94 -0.52 -5.66 -22.97
C LEU A 94 0.44 -5.88 -24.14
N VAL A 95 1.51 -6.66 -23.94
CA VAL A 95 2.49 -6.96 -25.00
C VAL A 95 1.90 -7.95 -26.02
N ASP A 96 1.13 -8.93 -25.57
CA ASP A 96 0.41 -9.88 -26.42
C ASP A 96 -0.62 -9.16 -27.31
N ASP A 97 -1.23 -8.08 -26.81
CA ASP A 97 -2.08 -7.15 -27.57
C ASP A 97 -1.29 -6.19 -28.49
N GLY A 98 0.03 -6.35 -28.58
CA GLY A 98 0.91 -5.64 -29.50
C GLY A 98 1.56 -4.37 -28.96
N ALA A 99 1.46 -4.08 -27.65
CA ALA A 99 2.17 -2.95 -27.07
C ALA A 99 3.69 -3.24 -26.97
N ALA A 100 4.52 -2.24 -27.29
CA ALA A 100 5.94 -2.33 -26.97
C ALA A 100 6.14 -2.30 -25.43
N PRO A 101 7.16 -2.99 -24.86
CA PRO A 101 7.36 -3.05 -23.41
C PRO A 101 7.41 -1.69 -22.69
N ALA A 102 8.03 -0.69 -23.30
CA ALA A 102 8.09 0.66 -22.74
C ALA A 102 6.71 1.36 -22.70
N VAL A 103 5.82 1.03 -23.63
CA VAL A 103 4.43 1.51 -23.64
C VAL A 103 3.62 0.78 -22.56
N ALA A 104 3.74 -0.55 -22.49
CA ALA A 104 3.10 -1.36 -21.46
C ALA A 104 3.47 -0.86 -20.04
N ALA A 105 4.76 -0.70 -19.75
CA ALA A 105 5.25 -0.18 -18.48
C ALA A 105 4.65 1.20 -18.12
N ARG A 106 4.50 2.09 -19.10
CA ARG A 106 3.88 3.40 -18.89
C ARG A 106 2.40 3.26 -18.61
N VAL A 107 1.66 2.47 -19.39
CA VAL A 107 0.23 2.21 -19.15
C VAL A 107 0.01 1.62 -17.75
N LEU A 108 0.84 0.67 -17.32
CA LEU A 108 0.78 0.12 -15.98
C LEU A 108 1.04 1.19 -14.90
N ALA A 109 1.99 2.11 -15.09
CA ALA A 109 2.20 3.20 -14.15
C ALA A 109 0.97 4.11 -14.01
N TRP A 110 0.19 4.30 -15.08
CA TRP A 110 -1.09 5.01 -15.02
C TRP A 110 -2.16 4.20 -14.29
N LYS A 111 -2.35 2.93 -14.66
CA LYS A 111 -3.38 2.06 -14.07
C LYS A 111 -3.14 1.81 -12.57
N THR A 112 -1.88 1.69 -12.15
CA THR A 112 -1.52 1.34 -10.77
C THR A 112 -1.34 2.55 -9.85
N LEU A 113 -1.39 3.78 -10.37
CA LEU A 113 -1.21 4.98 -9.55
C LEU A 113 -2.23 5.12 -8.40
N PRO A 114 -3.54 4.83 -8.56
CA PRO A 114 -4.48 4.89 -7.45
C PRO A 114 -4.06 3.99 -6.28
N THR A 115 -3.57 2.78 -6.57
CA THR A 115 -3.02 1.86 -5.55
C THR A 115 -1.75 2.41 -4.91
N ILE A 116 -0.82 2.96 -5.69
CA ILE A 116 0.38 3.62 -5.14
C ILE A 116 -0.02 4.76 -4.18
N VAL A 117 -1.03 5.56 -4.57
CA VAL A 117 -1.55 6.66 -3.74
C VAL A 117 -2.26 6.14 -2.49
N HIS A 118 -3.00 5.04 -2.59
CA HIS A 118 -3.62 4.35 -1.46
C HIS A 118 -2.56 3.98 -0.41
N GLU A 119 -1.52 3.26 -0.82
CA GLU A 119 -0.42 2.86 0.08
C GLU A 119 0.35 4.05 0.65
N LEU A 120 0.60 5.07 -0.18
CA LEU A 120 1.21 6.32 0.28
C LEU A 120 0.36 7.04 1.32
N THR A 121 -0.96 6.92 1.24
CA THR A 121 -1.89 7.54 2.18
C THR A 121 -1.77 6.89 3.55
N HIS A 122 -1.69 5.56 3.65
CA HIS A 122 -1.37 4.88 4.91
C HIS A 122 -0.08 5.40 5.51
N GLY A 123 0.98 5.52 4.69
CA GLY A 123 2.26 6.06 5.14
C GLY A 123 2.16 7.49 5.71
N ARG A 124 1.42 8.37 5.03
CA ARG A 124 1.18 9.74 5.49
C ARG A 124 0.39 9.77 6.79
N VAL A 125 -0.71 9.03 6.86
CA VAL A 125 -1.56 8.94 8.05
C VAL A 125 -0.76 8.47 9.25
N HIS A 126 0.04 7.41 9.10
CA HIS A 126 0.89 6.93 10.18
C HIS A 126 1.93 7.97 10.63
N ASP A 127 2.52 8.72 9.70
CA ASP A 127 3.49 9.77 10.03
C ASP A 127 2.84 10.95 10.76
N ASP A 128 1.65 11.36 10.34
CA ASP A 128 0.88 12.43 10.97
C ASP A 128 0.41 12.01 12.38
N LEU A 129 -0.14 10.81 12.51
CA LEU A 129 -0.50 10.25 13.82
C LEU A 129 0.70 10.11 14.74
N ARG A 130 1.87 9.71 14.21
CA ARG A 130 3.11 9.64 14.99
C ARG A 130 3.50 10.99 15.56
N ARG A 131 3.39 12.07 14.77
CA ARG A 131 3.67 13.44 15.23
C ARG A 131 2.64 13.92 16.27
N LEU A 132 1.36 13.60 16.07
CA LEU A 132 0.26 14.06 16.93
C LEU A 132 0.14 13.31 18.26
N ALA A 133 0.35 11.99 18.24
CA ALA A 133 0.21 11.13 19.42
C ALA A 133 1.54 10.96 20.18
N GLY A 134 2.67 11.40 19.61
CA GLY A 134 4.01 11.25 20.22
C GLY A 134 4.63 9.87 20.02
N GLY A 135 4.03 9.01 19.20
CA GLY A 135 4.50 7.66 18.90
C GLY A 135 3.65 7.02 17.79
N PRO A 136 4.14 5.96 17.12
CA PRO A 136 3.40 5.34 16.03
C PRO A 136 2.08 4.73 16.53
N PHE A 137 1.08 4.76 15.66
CA PHE A 137 -0.24 4.15 15.84
C PHE A 137 -0.51 3.21 14.67
N ALA A 138 -0.56 1.91 14.95
CA ALA A 138 -0.53 0.85 13.95
C ALA A 138 -1.69 -0.12 14.17
N LEU A 139 -2.91 0.31 13.86
CA LEU A 139 -4.08 -0.57 13.81
C LEU A 139 -4.77 -0.43 12.48
N ALA A 140 -5.22 -1.56 11.95
CA ALA A 140 -6.09 -1.62 10.80
C ALA A 140 -7.49 -1.11 11.22
N VAL A 141 -7.72 0.18 11.02
CA VAL A 141 -9.00 0.84 11.32
C VAL A 141 -9.69 1.23 10.02
N LEU A 142 -11.02 1.27 10.04
CA LEU A 142 -11.83 1.59 8.86
C LEU A 142 -11.48 2.97 8.30
N GLU A 143 -11.23 3.95 9.18
CA GLU A 143 -10.97 5.33 8.76
C GLU A 143 -9.69 5.45 7.92
N ASP A 144 -8.69 4.61 8.15
CA ASP A 144 -7.44 4.63 7.39
C ASP A 144 -7.69 4.21 5.93
N GLU A 145 -8.47 3.15 5.73
CA GLU A 145 -8.90 2.69 4.41
C GLU A 145 -9.79 3.73 3.71
N GLN A 146 -10.71 4.37 4.44
CA GLN A 146 -11.55 5.44 3.87
C GLN A 146 -10.70 6.61 3.35
N LEU A 147 -9.69 7.05 4.11
CA LEU A 147 -8.77 8.11 3.68
C LEU A 147 -8.01 7.70 2.41
N ALA A 148 -7.49 6.47 2.38
CA ALA A 148 -6.75 5.93 1.26
C ALA A 148 -7.62 5.78 -0.01
N PHE A 149 -8.87 5.35 0.14
CA PHE A 149 -9.86 5.31 -0.96
C PHE A 149 -10.17 6.70 -1.51
N TYR A 150 -10.36 7.71 -0.66
CA TYR A 150 -10.61 9.07 -1.14
C TYR A 150 -9.42 9.64 -1.91
N ASP A 151 -8.20 9.48 -1.41
CA ASP A 151 -7.00 9.98 -2.09
C ASP A 151 -6.76 9.21 -3.41
N GLY A 152 -7.01 7.90 -3.43
CA GLY A 152 -7.01 7.09 -4.65
C GLY A 152 -8.04 7.53 -5.69
N CYS A 153 -9.26 7.86 -5.26
CA CYS A 153 -10.29 8.43 -6.14
C CYS A 153 -9.83 9.76 -6.74
N LEU A 154 -9.29 10.67 -5.93
CA LEU A 154 -8.81 11.97 -6.41
C LEU A 154 -7.69 11.82 -7.45
N ALA A 155 -6.79 10.84 -7.26
CA ALA A 155 -5.77 10.49 -8.24
C ALA A 155 -6.38 9.96 -9.53
N LEU A 156 -7.38 9.07 -9.44
CA LEU A 156 -8.11 8.56 -10.60
C LEU A 156 -8.74 9.69 -11.42
N LEU A 157 -9.28 10.72 -10.77
CA LEU A 157 -9.84 11.90 -11.45
C LEU A 157 -8.80 12.72 -12.21
N ASP A 158 -7.61 12.88 -11.64
CA ASP A 158 -6.51 13.53 -12.34
C ASP A 158 -6.08 12.73 -13.57
N LEU A 159 -6.02 11.39 -13.44
CA LEU A 159 -5.67 10.51 -14.55
C LEU A 159 -6.69 10.57 -15.69
N PHE A 160 -7.98 10.64 -15.35
CA PHE A 160 -9.06 10.75 -16.32
C PHE A 160 -9.01 12.06 -17.08
N ALA A 161 -8.79 13.16 -16.37
CA ALA A 161 -8.65 14.48 -16.99
C ALA A 161 -7.45 14.54 -17.94
N GLU A 162 -6.35 13.88 -17.60
CA GLU A 162 -5.11 14.01 -18.35
C GLU A 162 -4.97 13.04 -19.53
N LYS A 163 -5.51 11.82 -19.42
CA LYS A 163 -5.47 10.81 -20.50
C LYS A 163 -6.85 10.19 -20.76
N PRO A 164 -7.86 10.98 -21.17
CA PRO A 164 -9.22 10.47 -21.37
C PRO A 164 -9.30 9.29 -22.35
N ALA A 165 -8.39 9.19 -23.33
CA ALA A 165 -8.33 8.07 -24.28
C ALA A 165 -7.90 6.72 -23.68
N LEU A 166 -7.22 6.72 -22.52
CA LEU A 166 -6.96 5.48 -21.76
C LEU A 166 -8.20 5.01 -21.00
N TRP A 167 -9.20 5.87 -20.85
CA TRP A 167 -10.37 5.68 -20.00
C TRP A 167 -11.69 5.92 -20.77
N SER A 168 -11.72 5.68 -22.09
CA SER A 168 -12.97 5.82 -22.86
C SER A 168 -14.01 4.81 -22.36
N LYS A 169 -15.31 5.08 -22.52
CA LYS A 169 -16.37 4.15 -22.05
C LYS A 169 -16.22 2.73 -22.61
N GLU A 170 -15.73 2.57 -23.84
CA GLU A 170 -15.47 1.23 -24.40
C GLU A 170 -14.32 0.49 -23.67
N ARG A 171 -13.38 1.24 -23.09
CA ARG A 171 -12.21 0.75 -22.35
C ARG A 171 -12.36 0.79 -20.83
N LEU A 172 -13.34 1.56 -20.33
CA LEU A 172 -13.73 1.61 -18.92
C LEU A 172 -14.37 0.29 -18.45
N LEU A 173 -14.97 -0.46 -19.39
CA LEU A 173 -15.48 -1.81 -19.14
C LEU A 173 -14.35 -2.86 -19.05
N GLU A 174 -13.11 -2.47 -19.36
CA GLU A 174 -11.86 -3.23 -19.17
C GLU A 174 -11.05 -2.68 -17.98
N LEU A 175 -11.69 -1.92 -17.09
CA LEU A 175 -11.15 -1.71 -15.75
C LEU A 175 -11.20 -3.04 -15.00
N ASP A 176 -10.17 -3.30 -14.19
CA ASP A 176 -10.31 -4.32 -13.15
C ASP A 176 -11.57 -3.95 -12.33
N GLU A 177 -12.37 -4.95 -11.95
CA GLU A 177 -13.66 -4.76 -11.25
C GLU A 177 -13.59 -3.74 -10.07
N PRO A 178 -12.48 -3.64 -9.30
CA PRO A 178 -12.35 -2.67 -8.21
C PRO A 178 -12.35 -1.19 -8.64
N GLU A 179 -11.68 -0.83 -9.73
CA GLU A 179 -11.59 0.54 -10.24
C GLU A 179 -12.94 0.99 -10.81
N ALA A 180 -13.65 0.07 -11.49
CA ALA A 180 -15.01 0.31 -11.97
C ALA A 180 -15.97 0.57 -10.80
N ALA A 181 -15.95 -0.30 -9.78
CA ALA A 181 -16.77 -0.13 -8.58
C ALA A 181 -16.46 1.18 -7.85
N THR A 182 -15.17 1.54 -7.76
CA THR A 182 -14.70 2.81 -7.16
C THR A 182 -15.21 4.01 -7.93
N LEU A 183 -15.20 3.95 -9.26
CA LEU A 183 -15.70 5.02 -10.10
C LEU A 183 -17.22 5.19 -10.00
N GLU A 184 -17.96 4.07 -10.02
CA GLU A 184 -19.41 4.07 -9.81
C GLU A 184 -19.79 4.60 -8.42
N ALA A 185 -19.03 4.24 -7.40
CA ALA A 185 -19.18 4.76 -6.05
C ALA A 185 -18.89 6.28 -6.00
N TRP A 186 -17.88 6.76 -6.73
CA TRP A 186 -17.62 8.20 -6.84
C TRP A 186 -18.75 8.97 -7.54
N PHE A 187 -19.34 8.45 -8.62
CA PHE A 187 -20.48 9.10 -9.27
C PHE A 187 -21.67 9.29 -8.32
N ARG A 188 -21.76 8.46 -7.27
CA ARG A 188 -22.75 8.57 -6.19
C ARG A 188 -22.34 9.57 -5.09
N GLY A 189 -21.12 10.08 -5.09
CA GLY A 189 -20.58 11.03 -4.11
C GLY A 189 -19.83 10.35 -2.95
N PRO A 190 -19.43 11.13 -1.92
CA PRO A 190 -18.74 10.60 -0.73
C PRO A 190 -19.47 9.44 -0.05
N GLU A 191 -20.80 9.44 -0.04
CA GLU A 191 -21.63 8.39 0.53
C GLU A 191 -21.54 7.09 -0.27
N GLY A 192 -21.39 7.18 -1.60
CA GLY A 192 -21.17 6.02 -2.45
C GLY A 192 -19.83 5.35 -2.16
N ILE A 193 -18.77 6.15 -1.99
CA ILE A 193 -17.45 5.65 -1.58
C ILE A 193 -17.51 5.05 -0.17
N ASP A 194 -18.18 5.70 0.78
CA ASP A 194 -18.37 5.15 2.13
C ASP A 194 -19.06 3.78 2.10
N ALA A 195 -20.10 3.63 1.28
CA ALA A 195 -20.80 2.37 1.10
C ALA A 195 -19.91 1.29 0.47
N LEU A 196 -19.11 1.65 -0.54
CA LEU A 196 -18.14 0.74 -1.14
C LEU A 196 -17.09 0.30 -0.13
N VAL A 197 -16.51 1.22 0.64
CA VAL A 197 -15.51 0.89 1.68
C VAL A 197 -16.14 0.00 2.75
N ALA A 198 -17.38 0.26 3.18
CA ALA A 198 -18.08 -0.61 4.12
C ALA A 198 -18.32 -2.02 3.56
N GLN A 199 -18.55 -2.16 2.26
CA GLN A 199 -18.72 -3.46 1.59
C GLN A 199 -17.38 -4.20 1.44
N VAL A 200 -16.33 -3.53 0.95
CA VAL A 200 -15.00 -4.12 0.71
C VAL A 200 -14.33 -4.50 2.03
N TYR A 201 -14.51 -3.69 3.06
CA TYR A 201 -13.93 -3.88 4.39
C TYR A 201 -14.99 -4.24 5.43
N ASP A 202 -15.97 -5.06 5.04
CA ASP A 202 -16.99 -5.53 5.97
C ASP A 202 -16.35 -6.18 7.21
N GLY A 203 -16.92 -5.89 8.37
CA GLY A 203 -16.39 -6.31 9.68
C GLY A 203 -15.17 -5.54 10.18
N ARG A 204 -14.59 -4.60 9.41
CA ARG A 204 -13.50 -3.74 9.91
C ARG A 204 -14.02 -2.73 10.94
N ARG A 205 -13.29 -2.61 12.04
CA ARG A 205 -13.67 -1.76 13.18
C ARG A 205 -13.39 -0.28 12.89
N SER A 206 -14.30 0.58 13.32
CA SER A 206 -14.23 2.04 13.20
C SER A 206 -13.75 2.65 14.51
N LEU A 207 -12.61 3.32 14.51
CA LEU A 207 -12.07 3.95 15.72
C LEU A 207 -12.99 5.08 16.22
N LEU A 208 -13.79 5.66 15.32
CA LEU A 208 -14.75 6.72 15.61
C LEU A 208 -16.08 6.21 16.20
N LYS A 209 -16.47 4.96 15.93
CA LYS A 209 -17.77 4.40 16.34
C LYS A 209 -17.66 3.32 17.41
N ASP A 210 -16.61 2.49 17.36
CA ASP A 210 -16.45 1.34 18.25
C ASP A 210 -15.76 1.72 19.58
N ASP A 211 -15.95 0.86 20.58
CA ASP A 211 -15.32 1.00 21.89
C ASP A 211 -13.79 0.80 21.78
N ALA A 212 -13.05 1.70 22.43
CA ALA A 212 -11.60 1.62 22.59
C ALA A 212 -11.13 0.26 23.17
N ALA A 213 -11.96 -0.42 23.97
CA ALA A 213 -11.67 -1.73 24.53
C ALA A 213 -11.43 -2.80 23.46
N VAL A 214 -12.15 -2.74 22.34
CA VAL A 214 -11.97 -3.68 21.21
C VAL A 214 -10.57 -3.52 20.60
N PHE A 215 -10.14 -2.27 20.41
CA PHE A 215 -8.82 -1.95 19.87
C PHE A 215 -7.71 -2.27 20.86
N ARG A 216 -7.93 -2.08 22.17
CA ARG A 216 -6.99 -2.49 23.22
C ARG A 216 -6.76 -3.99 23.18
N ALA A 217 -7.84 -4.78 23.12
CA ALA A 217 -7.75 -6.23 23.01
C ALA A 217 -7.02 -6.67 21.73
N ALA A 218 -7.29 -6.03 20.60
CA ALA A 218 -6.57 -6.30 19.35
C ALA A 218 -5.06 -6.00 19.48
N ALA A 219 -4.69 -4.85 20.05
CA ALA A 219 -3.29 -4.49 20.29
C ALA A 219 -2.60 -5.46 21.25
N ASP A 220 -3.26 -5.87 22.33
CA ASP A 220 -2.73 -6.84 23.30
C ASP A 220 -2.49 -8.21 22.66
N ASN A 221 -3.44 -8.69 21.84
CA ASN A 221 -3.29 -9.93 21.09
C ASN A 221 -2.10 -9.87 20.12
N THR A 222 -1.95 -8.77 19.35
CA THR A 222 -0.81 -8.60 18.45
C THR A 222 0.52 -8.55 19.21
N ILE A 223 0.58 -7.83 20.34
CA ILE A 223 1.77 -7.79 21.20
C ILE A 223 2.12 -9.20 21.71
N PHE A 224 1.12 -9.96 22.15
CA PHE A 224 1.30 -11.33 22.61
C PHE A 224 1.85 -12.23 21.50
N ASP A 225 1.25 -12.17 20.31
CA ASP A 225 1.67 -12.97 19.16
C ASP A 225 3.09 -12.64 18.71
N LEU A 226 3.47 -11.35 18.65
CA LEU A 226 4.82 -10.93 18.33
C LEU A 226 5.84 -11.40 19.37
N ARG A 227 5.52 -11.31 20.66
CA ARG A 227 6.39 -11.84 21.73
C ARG A 227 6.59 -13.35 21.62
N ARG A 228 5.50 -14.09 21.38
CA ARG A 228 5.53 -15.54 21.16
C ARG A 228 6.35 -15.90 19.92
N ALA A 229 6.22 -15.15 18.83
CA ALA A 229 7.00 -15.31 17.61
C ALA A 229 8.49 -15.13 17.86
N ALA A 230 8.86 -14.04 18.54
CA ALA A 230 10.25 -13.73 18.86
C ALA A 230 10.90 -14.82 19.72
N ALA A 231 10.20 -15.34 20.73
CA ALA A 231 10.69 -16.45 21.56
C ALA A 231 10.98 -17.71 20.72
N LYS A 232 10.01 -18.14 19.91
CA LYS A 232 10.16 -19.31 19.04
C LYS A 232 11.28 -19.18 18.01
N LEU A 233 11.48 -17.97 17.46
CA LEU A 233 12.57 -17.70 16.52
C LEU A 233 13.95 -17.74 17.20
N ARG A 234 14.06 -17.29 18.45
CA ARG A 234 15.31 -17.35 19.23
C ARG A 234 15.68 -18.77 19.69
N GLU A 235 14.69 -19.61 19.96
CA GLU A 235 14.88 -21.01 20.39
C GLU A 235 15.33 -21.95 19.24
N GLY A 236 15.37 -21.47 17.99
CA GLY A 236 15.79 -22.26 16.83
C GLY A 236 14.82 -23.39 16.40
N GLY A 237 13.83 -23.74 17.23
CA GLY A 237 13.05 -24.98 17.11
C GLY A 237 11.71 -24.92 16.36
N GLY A 238 11.35 -23.81 15.72
CA GLY A 238 10.00 -23.69 15.12
C GLY A 238 9.87 -22.78 13.91
N ALA A 239 10.99 -22.43 13.27
CA ALA A 239 11.05 -21.40 12.23
C ALA A 239 10.10 -21.64 11.05
N ALA A 240 9.79 -22.90 10.72
CA ALA A 240 8.90 -23.22 9.61
C ALA A 240 7.41 -23.03 9.97
N GLU A 241 6.93 -23.45 11.14
CA GLU A 241 5.49 -23.43 11.44
C GLU A 241 5.02 -22.19 12.21
N ALA A 242 5.84 -21.71 13.16
CA ALA A 242 5.60 -20.43 13.83
C ALA A 242 5.88 -19.24 12.91
N GLY A 243 6.87 -19.41 12.01
CA GLY A 243 7.04 -18.58 10.83
C GLY A 243 5.76 -18.59 10.01
N ARG A 244 5.34 -19.71 9.41
CA ARG A 244 4.16 -19.78 8.53
C ARG A 244 2.84 -19.21 9.09
N ARG A 245 2.59 -19.21 10.41
CA ARG A 245 1.36 -18.60 10.99
C ARG A 245 1.44 -17.08 11.22
N LEU A 246 2.61 -16.52 11.58
CA LEU A 246 2.81 -15.05 11.63
C LEU A 246 3.22 -14.46 10.26
N LEU A 247 3.87 -15.29 9.45
CA LEU A 247 4.44 -15.03 8.13
C LEU A 247 3.59 -15.64 7.03
N GLY A 248 2.31 -15.95 7.29
CA GLY A 248 1.41 -16.54 6.30
C GLY A 248 1.25 -15.72 5.01
N ARG A 249 1.64 -14.45 5.06
CA ARG A 249 1.73 -13.49 3.94
C ARG A 249 3.15 -13.10 3.54
N ARG A 250 4.16 -13.61 4.25
CA ARG A 250 5.58 -13.20 4.19
C ARG A 250 6.46 -14.37 3.72
N ARG A 251 6.19 -14.91 2.52
CA ARG A 251 6.74 -16.21 2.04
C ARG A 251 8.28 -16.32 1.96
N HIS A 252 9.03 -15.22 2.08
CA HIS A 252 10.46 -15.18 1.73
C HIS A 252 11.43 -14.70 2.83
N MET A 253 10.98 -14.47 4.08
CA MET A 253 11.90 -14.03 5.14
C MET A 253 12.68 -15.20 5.75
N SER A 254 14.00 -15.08 5.84
CA SER A 254 14.81 -15.98 6.66
C SER A 254 14.44 -15.83 8.15
N PRO A 255 14.69 -16.85 8.99
CA PRO A 255 14.38 -16.75 10.42
C PRO A 255 15.03 -15.54 11.11
N LYS A 256 16.22 -15.14 10.65
CA LYS A 256 16.94 -13.96 11.14
C LYS A 256 16.23 -12.66 10.76
N GLU A 257 15.79 -12.54 9.51
CA GLU A 257 15.05 -11.37 9.02
C GLU A 257 13.68 -11.26 9.70
N ALA A 258 12.98 -12.39 9.85
CA ALA A 258 11.71 -12.45 10.57
C ALA A 258 11.87 -12.01 12.04
N LEU A 259 12.93 -12.46 12.72
CA LEU A 259 13.20 -12.04 14.10
C LEU A 259 13.48 -10.53 14.16
N ALA A 260 14.35 -10.03 13.28
CA ALA A 260 14.67 -8.61 13.24
C ALA A 260 13.42 -7.74 12.94
N TYR A 261 12.53 -8.21 12.07
CA TYR A 261 11.26 -7.54 11.80
C TYR A 261 10.36 -7.51 13.04
N VAL A 262 10.14 -8.67 13.69
CA VAL A 262 9.31 -8.77 14.91
C VAL A 262 9.85 -7.86 16.02
N GLU A 263 11.17 -7.81 16.20
CA GLU A 263 11.81 -6.93 17.18
C GLU A 263 11.61 -5.44 16.88
N ARG A 264 11.54 -5.04 15.60
CA ARG A 264 11.18 -3.66 15.19
C ARG A 264 9.68 -3.38 15.30
N ALA A 265 8.83 -4.37 15.02
CA ALA A 265 7.37 -4.23 15.06
C ALA A 265 6.83 -4.14 16.49
N LEU A 266 7.40 -4.88 17.44
CA LEU A 266 6.89 -4.94 18.81
C LEU A 266 6.81 -3.56 19.50
N PRO A 267 7.84 -2.68 19.45
CA PRO A 267 7.75 -1.32 19.98
C PRO A 267 6.63 -0.48 19.35
N VAL A 268 6.30 -0.70 18.07
CA VAL A 268 5.24 0.01 17.36
C VAL A 268 3.86 -0.32 17.94
N PHE A 269 3.57 -1.60 18.16
CA PHE A 269 2.30 -2.02 18.75
C PHE A 269 2.22 -1.69 20.25
N ILE A 270 3.34 -1.71 20.98
CA ILE A 270 3.39 -1.20 22.37
C ILE A 270 3.04 0.28 22.43
N SER A 271 3.58 1.10 21.50
CA SER A 271 3.23 2.52 21.39
C SER A 271 1.74 2.70 21.13
N THR A 272 1.19 1.94 20.17
CA THR A 272 -0.24 1.93 19.85
C THR A 272 -1.09 1.61 21.10
N ARG A 273 -0.71 0.57 21.85
CA ARG A 273 -1.41 0.16 23.07
C ARG A 273 -1.40 1.27 24.12
N ARG A 274 -0.29 2.01 24.27
CA ARG A 274 -0.18 3.18 25.17
C ARG A 274 -1.10 4.31 24.74
N THR A 275 -1.16 4.62 23.44
CA THR A 275 -2.08 5.63 22.89
C THR A 275 -3.55 5.28 23.20
N LEU A 276 -3.91 3.99 23.20
CA LEU A 276 -5.26 3.52 23.54
C LEU A 276 -5.59 3.54 25.04
N ASP A 277 -4.59 3.61 25.91
CA ASP A 277 -4.75 3.76 27.38
C ASP A 277 -4.82 5.22 27.81
N ASP A 278 -4.26 6.15 27.03
CA ASP A 278 -4.32 7.58 27.29
C ASP A 278 -5.57 8.18 26.59
N PRO A 279 -6.62 8.58 27.33
CA PRO A 279 -7.82 9.13 26.72
C PRO A 279 -7.56 10.40 25.92
N ALA A 280 -6.60 11.23 26.34
CA ALA A 280 -6.26 12.46 25.64
C ALA A 280 -5.51 12.16 24.34
N ALA A 281 -4.60 11.18 24.33
CA ALA A 281 -3.93 10.74 23.11
C ALA A 281 -4.91 10.09 22.12
N LEU A 282 -5.78 9.19 22.60
CA LEU A 282 -6.81 8.58 21.77
C LEU A 282 -7.74 9.63 21.15
N GLU A 283 -8.15 10.65 21.93
CA GLU A 283 -9.01 11.69 21.39
C GLU A 283 -8.30 12.52 20.30
N ARG A 284 -6.99 12.78 20.42
CA ARG A 284 -6.21 13.42 19.34
C ARG A 284 -6.23 12.58 18.06
N VAL A 285 -6.07 11.25 18.17
CA VAL A 285 -6.14 10.34 17.02
C VAL A 285 -7.54 10.35 16.40
N ARG A 286 -8.60 10.30 17.20
CA ARG A 286 -9.99 10.38 16.71
C ARG A 286 -10.29 11.72 16.06
N ALA A 287 -9.83 12.83 16.65
CA ALA A 287 -9.99 14.16 16.08
C ALA A 287 -9.27 14.29 14.73
N TYR A 288 -8.07 13.71 14.60
CA TYR A 288 -7.36 13.63 13.33
C TYR A 288 -8.21 12.92 12.27
N TYR A 289 -8.69 11.70 12.53
CA TYR A 289 -9.49 10.96 11.55
C TYR A 289 -10.77 11.69 11.17
N ARG A 290 -11.48 12.30 12.14
CA ARG A 290 -12.68 13.12 11.86
C ARG A 290 -12.37 14.28 10.91
N GLY A 291 -11.32 15.05 11.20
CA GLY A 291 -10.91 16.19 10.37
C GLY A 291 -10.44 15.75 8.99
N ALA A 292 -9.59 14.74 8.94
CA ALA A 292 -9.01 14.20 7.71
C ALA A 292 -10.08 13.64 6.75
N LEU A 293 -11.09 12.95 7.28
CA LEU A 293 -12.23 12.44 6.50
C LEU A 293 -13.08 13.60 5.99
N ALA A 294 -13.43 14.56 6.84
CA ALA A 294 -14.23 15.71 6.44
C ALA A 294 -13.55 16.52 5.31
N GLU A 295 -12.24 16.75 5.43
CA GLU A 295 -11.44 17.44 4.42
C GLU A 295 -11.47 16.71 3.06
N ARG A 296 -11.21 15.39 3.05
CA ARG A 296 -11.17 14.60 1.82
C ARG A 296 -12.55 14.43 1.18
N ARG A 297 -13.59 14.28 1.98
CA ARG A 297 -14.99 14.33 1.49
C ARG A 297 -15.28 15.64 0.77
N ALA A 298 -14.89 16.78 1.36
CA ALA A 298 -15.07 18.08 0.74
C ALA A 298 -14.27 18.21 -0.57
N LYS A 299 -13.03 17.71 -0.62
CA LYS A 299 -12.22 17.67 -1.86
C LYS A 299 -12.88 16.82 -2.95
N LEU A 300 -13.40 15.64 -2.59
CA LEU A 300 -14.05 14.74 -3.54
C LEU A 300 -15.35 15.36 -4.08
N GLU A 301 -16.18 15.93 -3.20
CA GLU A 301 -17.43 16.59 -3.56
C GLU A 301 -17.19 17.81 -4.46
N ALA A 302 -16.15 18.60 -4.19
CA ALA A 302 -15.77 19.74 -5.02
C ALA A 302 -15.35 19.34 -6.45
N ARG A 303 -14.92 18.09 -6.64
CA ARG A 303 -14.53 17.52 -7.95
C ARG A 303 -15.60 16.65 -8.57
N ARG A 304 -16.79 16.55 -7.97
CA ARG A 304 -17.88 15.74 -8.51
C ARG A 304 -18.29 16.26 -9.89
N PRO A 305 -18.49 15.40 -10.89
CA PRO A 305 -18.99 15.82 -12.20
C PRO A 305 -20.41 16.35 -11.99
N ARG A 306 -20.69 17.52 -12.54
CA ARG A 306 -22.07 18.00 -12.57
C ARG A 306 -22.89 17.00 -13.38
N LYS A 307 -24.07 16.59 -12.89
CA LYS A 307 -25.03 15.82 -13.68
C LYS A 307 -25.28 16.58 -14.97
N GLY A 308 -24.76 16.07 -16.09
CA GLY A 308 -25.13 16.46 -17.44
C GLY A 308 -26.38 15.72 -17.87
#